data_AF-A0AAD5VL45-F1
#
_entry.id   AF-A0AAD5VL45-F1
#
_cell.length_a   1.000
_cell.length_b   1.000
_cell.length_c   1.000
_cell.angle_alpha   90.00
_cell.angle_beta   90.00
_cell.angle_gamma   90.00
#
_symmetry.space_group_name_H-M   'P 1'
#
loop_
_entity.id
_entity.type
_entity.pdbx_description
1 polymer ?
#
loop_
_entity_poly.entity_id
_entity_poly.type
_entity_poly.pdbx_seq_one_letter_code
_entity_poly.pdbx_strand_id
1 'polypeptide(L)'
;MGLFTSKFHDYGNDPDNEIRIAVVGRTGSGISQLIHDITGIYKHGVASGISLRPFTQEITEVTTPSTLPSLPDVGKVVFIDTPGFDFSRGNSEQDMFMRLSQWVKRRYGSKVRLTGIIYMHNIWAEELIRRPPLLTSNALQDICGPDWREKIVFVNSHWSEEVQENGDEREEHLKGSYWSFMLSKGSKMTRYEAPERQDKAVEILRHILNEPEPHQETRIAQSQLIHDATGTYEHGLISGDGLRPFTTEITAINTTLEGFPHSGKVVLIDTPGFDFMQGNTEHDRFSELAEWAKQQYGPKARLDGIIYMHNIWNEELIHRSALLTSEALENLCGVGWRRKVIFVNSHWSEKVREDR
;
A
#
# COMPACT_ATOMS: atom_id res chain seq x y z
N MET A 1 -27.38 2.19 -14.65
CA MET A 1 -26.27 3.05 -15.13
C MET A 1 -25.75 3.84 -13.95
N GLY A 2 -24.51 3.57 -13.55
CA GLY A 2 -23.84 4.19 -12.41
C GLY A 2 -22.45 3.59 -12.35
N LEU A 3 -21.63 3.95 -13.35
CA LEU A 3 -20.24 3.51 -13.43
C LEU A 3 -19.47 4.19 -12.30
N PHE A 4 -18.83 3.39 -11.43
CA PHE A 4 -17.69 3.83 -10.64
C PHE A 4 -16.55 4.14 -11.62
N THR A 5 -16.52 5.35 -12.14
CA THR A 5 -15.36 5.87 -12.87
C THR A 5 -14.27 6.13 -11.84
N SER A 6 -13.13 5.43 -11.97
CA SER A 6 -11.92 5.76 -11.22
C SER A 6 -11.55 7.22 -11.49
N LYS A 7 -11.23 7.97 -10.44
CA LYS A 7 -10.95 9.41 -10.50
C LYS A 7 -9.63 9.78 -11.20
N PHE A 8 -8.95 8.84 -11.86
CA PHE A 8 -7.54 8.97 -12.20
C PHE A 8 -7.25 9.34 -13.67
N HIS A 9 -8.26 9.71 -14.47
CA HIS A 9 -8.04 10.05 -15.88
C HIS A 9 -7.68 11.51 -16.18
N ASP A 10 -7.57 12.40 -15.19
CA ASP A 10 -7.39 13.84 -15.44
C ASP A 10 -6.04 14.44 -15.02
N TYR A 11 -5.06 13.67 -14.51
CA TYR A 11 -3.75 14.21 -14.09
C TYR A 11 -2.81 14.66 -15.26
N GLY A 12 -3.37 14.92 -16.44
CA GLY A 12 -2.64 15.39 -17.62
C GLY A 12 -2.44 16.91 -17.64
N ASN A 13 -1.20 17.35 -17.47
CA ASN A 13 -0.63 18.66 -17.87
C ASN A 13 -1.31 19.97 -17.43
N ASP A 14 -2.36 19.95 -16.60
CA ASP A 14 -2.88 21.15 -15.96
C ASP A 14 -2.00 21.51 -14.73
N PRO A 15 -1.43 22.73 -14.62
CA PRO A 15 -0.72 23.18 -13.42
C PRO A 15 -1.57 23.13 -12.13
N ASP A 16 -2.91 23.11 -12.25
CA ASP A 16 -3.84 22.89 -11.14
C ASP A 16 -3.98 21.41 -10.74
N ASN A 17 -3.41 20.47 -11.52
CA ASN A 17 -3.45 19.03 -11.27
C ASN A 17 -2.07 18.40 -11.00
N GLU A 18 -1.05 19.21 -10.69
CA GLU A 18 0.25 18.71 -10.25
C GLU A 18 0.18 18.19 -8.80
N ILE A 19 0.72 16.99 -8.56
CA ILE A 19 0.75 16.37 -7.24
C ILE A 19 1.85 17.03 -6.40
N ARG A 20 1.45 17.72 -5.34
CA ARG A 20 2.39 18.44 -4.45
C ARG A 20 2.27 17.91 -3.03
N ILE A 21 3.36 17.38 -2.50
CA ILE A 21 3.40 16.74 -1.18
C ILE A 21 4.46 17.44 -0.33
N ALA A 22 4.07 18.00 0.81
CA ALA A 22 5.05 18.48 1.77
C ALA A 22 5.52 17.35 2.67
N VAL A 23 6.83 17.31 2.95
CA VAL A 23 7.39 16.38 3.92
C VAL A 23 7.90 17.18 5.10
N VAL A 24 7.35 16.89 6.27
CA VAL A 24 7.59 17.64 7.52
C VAL A 24 7.99 16.68 8.63
N GLY A 25 8.66 17.20 9.65
CA GLY A 25 9.07 16.39 10.79
C GLY A 25 10.16 17.08 11.59
N ARG A 26 10.54 16.48 12.71
CA ARG A 26 11.65 16.99 13.53
C ARG A 26 12.98 16.79 12.80
N THR A 27 13.99 17.60 13.09
CA THR A 27 15.37 17.31 12.63
C THR A 27 15.75 15.88 13.02
N GLY A 28 16.29 15.11 12.06
CA GLY A 28 16.65 13.70 12.27
C GLY A 28 15.51 12.70 12.07
N SER A 29 14.30 13.11 11.70
CA SER A 29 13.17 12.18 11.47
C SER A 29 13.23 11.40 10.13
N GLY A 30 14.22 11.65 9.28
CA GLY A 30 14.38 10.94 7.99
C GLY A 30 13.72 11.59 6.78
N ILE A 31 13.27 12.85 6.87
CA ILE A 31 12.64 13.63 5.77
C ILE A 31 13.46 13.54 4.47
N SER A 32 14.73 13.96 4.52
CA SER A 32 15.58 14.02 3.33
C SER A 32 15.88 12.63 2.77
N GLN A 33 16.00 11.61 3.63
CA GLN A 33 16.18 10.23 3.20
C GLN A 33 14.95 9.72 2.45
N LEU A 34 13.75 9.95 2.96
CA LEU A 34 12.52 9.52 2.29
C LEU A 34 12.37 10.18 0.91
N ILE A 35 12.59 11.50 0.81
CA ILE A 35 12.55 12.21 -0.47
C ILE A 35 13.60 11.65 -1.42
N HIS A 36 14.80 11.36 -0.92
CA HIS A 36 15.87 10.75 -1.71
C HIS A 36 15.47 9.39 -2.25
N ASP A 37 15.00 8.47 -1.40
CA ASP A 37 14.64 7.12 -1.80
C ASP A 37 13.54 7.13 -2.86
N ILE A 38 12.53 7.99 -2.70
CA ILE A 38 11.44 8.11 -3.67
C ILE A 38 11.92 8.69 -5.01
N THR A 39 12.73 9.75 -4.97
CA THR A 39 13.06 10.52 -6.18
C THR A 39 14.30 10.01 -6.90
N GLY A 40 15.19 9.30 -6.20
CA GLY A 40 16.55 8.98 -6.64
C GLY A 40 17.45 10.22 -6.77
N ILE A 41 16.99 11.42 -6.39
CA ILE A 41 17.73 12.67 -6.58
C ILE A 41 18.41 13.06 -5.27
N TYR A 42 19.73 13.24 -5.34
CA TYR A 42 20.48 13.96 -4.32
C TYR A 42 20.39 15.45 -4.61
N LYS A 43 19.55 16.19 -3.87
CA LYS A 43 19.69 17.65 -3.89
C LYS A 43 20.73 18.11 -2.90
N HIS A 44 20.81 17.56 -1.68
CA HIS A 44 21.82 17.92 -0.69
C HIS A 44 22.26 16.67 0.09
N GLY A 45 23.58 16.50 0.27
CA GLY A 45 24.20 15.28 0.78
C GLY A 45 23.55 14.70 2.03
N VAL A 46 22.92 13.54 1.90
CA VAL A 46 22.75 12.59 3.01
C VAL A 46 24.17 12.22 3.45
N ALA A 47 24.60 12.71 4.61
CA ALA A 47 25.86 12.28 5.17
C ALA A 47 25.71 10.84 5.67
N SER A 48 26.61 9.98 5.22
CA SER A 48 26.93 8.72 5.87
C SER A 48 27.41 8.99 7.29
N GLY A 49 26.47 9.11 8.24
CA GLY A 49 26.72 9.29 9.67
C GLY A 49 27.38 10.62 10.08
N ILE A 50 27.18 11.01 11.34
CA ILE A 50 28.01 11.93 12.14
C ILE A 50 27.69 13.44 12.14
N SER A 51 26.83 14.01 11.28
CA SER A 51 26.49 15.45 11.40
C SER A 51 25.04 15.70 11.84
N LEU A 52 24.83 15.97 13.14
CA LEU A 52 23.56 16.40 13.76
C LEU A 52 23.17 17.87 13.44
N ARG A 53 23.78 18.52 12.44
CA ARG A 53 23.33 19.86 12.01
C ARG A 53 22.11 19.71 11.07
N PRO A 54 21.06 20.55 11.20
CA PRO A 54 19.99 20.57 10.22
C PRO A 54 20.58 20.83 8.82
N PHE A 55 20.47 19.84 7.94
CA PHE A 55 20.99 19.94 6.57
C PHE A 55 20.13 20.89 5.72
N THR A 56 18.82 20.75 5.81
CA THR A 56 17.86 21.62 5.14
C THR A 56 17.64 22.89 5.98
N GLN A 57 18.07 24.05 5.47
CA GLN A 57 17.91 25.36 6.14
C GLN A 57 16.73 26.18 5.57
N GLU A 58 16.37 25.90 4.33
CA GLU A 58 15.27 26.55 3.60
C GLU A 58 14.31 25.51 3.01
N ILE A 59 13.07 25.92 2.76
CA ILE A 59 12.07 25.05 2.11
C ILE A 59 12.43 24.97 0.62
N THR A 60 12.55 23.76 0.09
CA THR A 60 12.97 23.52 -1.31
C THR A 60 12.06 22.51 -2.02
N GLU A 61 12.11 22.50 -3.35
CA GLU A 61 11.32 21.58 -4.18
C GLU A 61 12.21 20.48 -4.79
N VAL A 62 11.74 19.25 -4.72
CA VAL A 62 12.31 18.10 -5.43
C VAL A 62 11.21 17.42 -6.23
N THR A 63 11.31 17.44 -7.56
CA THR A 63 10.35 16.79 -8.45
C THR A 63 10.86 15.42 -8.85
N THR A 64 9.99 14.41 -8.83
CA THR A 64 10.33 13.07 -9.31
C THR A 64 10.72 13.08 -10.79
N PRO A 65 11.50 12.08 -11.25
CA PRO A 65 11.55 11.73 -12.66
C PRO A 65 10.13 11.51 -13.22
N SER A 66 9.99 11.58 -14.55
CA SER A 66 8.70 11.61 -15.25
C SER A 66 7.75 10.46 -14.93
N THR A 67 8.25 9.31 -14.48
CA THR A 67 7.45 8.16 -14.03
C THR A 67 8.13 7.49 -12.84
N LEU A 68 7.34 7.12 -11.83
CA LEU A 68 7.77 6.25 -10.73
C LEU A 68 7.46 4.80 -11.14
N PRO A 69 8.42 3.88 -11.24
CA PRO A 69 8.17 2.51 -11.71
C PRO A 69 7.08 1.76 -10.92
N SER A 70 7.05 1.94 -9.59
CA SER A 70 6.05 1.32 -8.70
C SER A 70 4.68 2.03 -8.69
N LEU A 71 4.56 3.17 -9.38
CA LEU A 71 3.33 3.97 -9.54
C LEU A 71 3.27 4.54 -10.98
N PRO A 72 3.10 3.68 -12.01
CA PRO A 72 3.21 4.09 -13.41
C PRO A 72 2.11 5.05 -13.86
N ASP A 73 0.95 5.01 -13.21
CA ASP A 73 -0.20 5.89 -13.49
C ASP A 73 -0.09 7.26 -12.77
N VAL A 74 0.88 7.40 -11.87
CA VAL A 74 1.14 8.65 -11.16
C VAL A 74 2.13 9.47 -11.98
N GLY A 75 1.70 10.66 -12.37
CA GLY A 75 2.55 11.63 -13.05
C GLY A 75 3.67 12.16 -12.16
N LYS A 76 4.20 13.34 -12.51
CA LYS A 76 5.25 13.98 -11.71
C LYS A 76 4.73 14.34 -10.32
N VAL A 77 5.51 14.00 -9.30
CA VAL A 77 5.26 14.39 -7.90
C VAL A 77 6.28 15.43 -7.51
N VAL A 78 5.82 16.55 -6.95
CA VAL A 78 6.66 17.59 -6.37
C VAL A 78 6.67 17.42 -4.85
N PHE A 79 7.83 17.04 -4.32
CA PHE A 79 8.09 17.06 -2.89
C PHE A 79 8.55 18.45 -2.46
N ILE A 80 7.93 18.96 -1.40
CA ILE A 80 8.37 20.17 -0.71
C ILE A 80 9.15 19.71 0.52
N ASP A 81 10.47 19.74 0.43
CA ASP A 81 11.38 19.44 1.54
C ASP A 81 11.38 20.62 2.52
N THR A 82 11.19 20.34 3.80
CA THR A 82 11.12 21.36 4.84
C THR A 82 12.27 21.20 5.84
N PRO A 83 12.85 22.31 6.33
CA PRO A 83 13.75 22.27 7.47
C PRO A 83 13.06 21.57 8.64
N GLY A 84 13.73 20.58 9.22
CA GLY A 84 13.21 19.92 10.41
C GLY A 84 12.97 20.93 11.54
N PHE A 85 11.83 20.84 12.23
CA PHE A 85 11.55 21.71 13.36
C PHE A 85 12.27 21.21 14.62
N ASP A 86 12.52 22.13 15.56
CA ASP A 86 13.17 21.84 16.84
C ASP A 86 12.33 22.34 18.01
N PHE A 87 11.70 21.39 18.69
CA PHE A 87 10.87 21.62 19.85
C PHE A 87 11.62 22.18 21.07
N SER A 88 12.95 22.01 21.14
CA SER A 88 13.77 22.50 22.24
C SER A 88 14.11 24.00 22.13
N ARG A 89 13.97 24.59 20.93
CA ARG A 89 14.28 25.99 20.65
C ARG A 89 13.04 26.91 20.67
N GLY A 90 11.92 26.40 21.17
CA GLY A 90 10.65 27.15 21.23
C GLY A 90 9.88 27.20 19.91
N ASN A 91 10.35 26.53 18.85
CA ASN A 91 9.59 26.39 17.62
C ASN A 91 8.56 25.26 17.78
N SER A 92 7.30 25.56 17.54
CA SER A 92 6.20 24.59 17.56
C SER A 92 5.96 24.00 16.18
N GLU A 93 5.21 22.89 16.14
CA GLU A 93 4.73 22.30 14.90
C GLU A 93 3.84 23.31 14.12
N GLN A 94 3.09 24.15 14.84
CA GLN A 94 2.26 25.19 14.25
C GLN A 94 3.08 26.30 13.58
N ASP A 95 4.23 26.66 14.14
CA ASP A 95 5.14 27.64 13.52
C ASP A 95 5.69 27.12 12.20
N MET A 96 6.03 25.83 12.15
CA MET A 96 6.45 25.17 10.91
C MET A 96 5.31 25.16 9.89
N PHE A 97 4.10 24.76 10.27
CA PHE A 97 2.95 24.80 9.35
C PHE A 97 2.65 26.21 8.84
N MET A 98 2.80 27.23 9.69
CA MET A 98 2.64 28.62 9.27
C MET A 98 3.70 29.03 8.25
N ARG A 99 4.98 28.70 8.50
CA ARG A 99 6.09 28.96 7.57
C ARG A 99 5.88 28.25 6.23
N LEU A 100 5.45 26.99 6.26
CA LEU A 100 5.10 26.21 5.08
C LEU A 100 3.94 26.86 4.32
N SER A 101 2.86 27.24 5.03
CA SER A 101 1.69 27.89 4.42
C SER A 101 2.06 29.19 3.71
N GLN A 102 2.85 30.04 4.36
CA GLN A 102 3.34 31.28 3.74
C GLN A 102 4.23 31.00 2.53
N TRP A 103 5.11 29.99 2.60
CA TRP A 103 5.98 29.63 1.50
C TRP A 103 5.19 29.13 0.29
N VAL A 104 4.23 28.20 0.50
CA VAL A 104 3.35 27.67 -0.54
C VAL A 104 2.56 28.80 -1.22
N LYS A 105 1.97 29.71 -0.43
CA LYS A 105 1.22 30.85 -0.95
C LYS A 105 2.09 31.81 -1.76
N ARG A 106 3.35 32.06 -1.35
CA ARG A 106 4.29 32.88 -2.11
C ARG A 106 4.75 32.21 -3.40
N ARG A 107 4.98 30.89 -3.36
CA ARG A 107 5.58 30.13 -4.46
C ARG A 107 4.58 29.76 -5.56
N TYR A 108 3.35 29.44 -5.19
CA TYR A 108 2.32 28.95 -6.12
C TYR A 108 1.05 29.84 -6.16
N GLY A 109 0.91 30.78 -5.24
CA GLY A 109 -0.29 31.60 -5.10
C GLY A 109 -1.27 31.06 -4.06
N SER A 110 -2.21 31.92 -3.63
CA SER A 110 -3.12 31.65 -2.51
C SER A 110 -4.22 30.62 -2.79
N LYS A 111 -4.46 30.29 -4.07
CA LYS A 111 -5.50 29.33 -4.49
C LYS A 111 -4.97 27.90 -4.64
N VAL A 112 -3.65 27.73 -4.75
CA VAL A 112 -3.05 26.41 -4.88
C VAL A 112 -3.13 25.65 -3.56
N ARG A 113 -3.32 24.33 -3.67
CA ARG A 113 -3.41 23.41 -2.54
C ARG A 113 -2.40 22.28 -2.70
N LEU A 114 -1.92 21.77 -1.57
CA LEU A 114 -1.15 20.54 -1.49
C LEU A 114 -2.09 19.34 -1.62
N THR A 115 -1.59 18.32 -2.29
CA THR A 115 -2.23 17.00 -2.38
C THR A 115 -2.20 16.31 -1.02
N GLY A 116 -1.09 16.41 -0.30
CA GLY A 116 -0.97 15.89 1.05
C GLY A 116 0.29 16.30 1.78
N ILE A 117 0.42 15.81 3.00
CA ILE A 117 1.55 16.03 3.89
C ILE A 117 2.00 14.69 4.46
N ILE A 118 3.29 14.43 4.35
CA ILE A 118 3.97 13.35 5.06
C ILE A 118 4.55 13.93 6.35
N TYR A 119 4.06 13.46 7.49
CA TYR A 119 4.59 13.81 8.80
C TYR A 119 5.53 12.70 9.28
N MET A 120 6.84 12.93 9.16
CA MET A 120 7.89 12.02 9.60
C MET A 120 8.12 12.14 11.11
N HIS A 121 8.12 11.00 11.79
CA HIS A 121 8.47 10.88 13.20
C HIS A 121 9.45 9.73 13.38
N ASN A 122 10.56 9.97 14.10
CA ASN A 122 11.42 8.89 14.54
C ASN A 122 10.70 8.16 15.69
N ILE A 123 10.41 6.87 15.51
CA ILE A 123 9.66 6.05 16.49
C ILE A 123 10.35 6.01 17.87
N TRP A 124 11.64 6.28 17.91
CA TRP A 124 12.43 6.29 19.14
C TRP A 124 12.38 7.62 19.90
N ALA A 125 11.77 8.65 19.33
CA ALA A 125 11.83 10.00 19.87
C ALA A 125 10.65 10.29 20.84
N GLU A 126 10.97 10.75 22.05
CA GLU A 126 9.98 10.88 23.13
C GLU A 126 9.13 12.16 23.09
N GLU A 127 9.37 13.07 22.13
CA GLU A 127 8.75 14.39 22.17
C GLU A 127 7.21 14.38 22.11
N LEU A 128 6.61 13.37 21.49
CA LEU A 128 5.15 13.30 21.30
C LEU A 128 4.42 12.71 22.50
N ILE A 129 5.10 11.93 23.34
CA ILE A 129 4.51 11.23 24.50
C ILE A 129 3.81 12.20 25.46
N ARG A 130 4.39 13.39 25.65
CA ARG A 130 3.90 14.40 26.61
C ARG A 130 3.25 15.60 25.95
N ARG A 131 3.02 15.56 24.64
CA ARG A 131 2.52 16.72 23.90
C ARG A 131 1.01 16.68 23.71
N PRO A 132 0.33 17.84 23.76
CA PRO A 132 -1.04 17.93 23.34
C PRO A 132 -1.17 17.54 21.86
N PRO A 133 -2.13 16.67 21.50
CA PRO A 133 -2.30 16.21 20.11
C PRO A 133 -2.61 17.38 19.17
N LEU A 134 -2.25 17.22 17.89
CA LEU A 134 -2.64 18.15 16.84
C LEU A 134 -4.16 18.08 16.61
N LEU A 135 -4.91 19.01 17.19
CA LEU A 135 -6.37 19.04 17.03
C LEU A 135 -6.81 19.92 15.85
N THR A 136 -6.15 21.07 15.65
CA THR A 136 -6.55 22.08 14.66
C THR A 136 -5.34 22.80 14.08
N SER A 137 -5.41 23.21 12.82
CA SER A 137 -4.44 24.14 12.24
C SER A 137 -5.05 24.91 11.07
N ASN A 138 -5.15 26.24 11.21
CA ASN A 138 -5.60 27.12 10.13
C ASN A 138 -4.59 27.11 8.96
N ALA A 139 -3.30 26.98 9.27
CA ALA A 139 -2.25 26.93 8.25
C ALA A 139 -2.41 25.70 7.34
N LEU A 140 -2.73 24.54 7.91
CA LEU A 140 -3.01 23.32 7.16
C LEU A 140 -4.33 23.41 6.39
N GLN A 141 -5.37 23.96 7.00
CA GLN A 141 -6.64 24.19 6.30
C GLN A 141 -6.45 25.11 5.07
N ASP A 142 -5.60 26.13 5.18
CA ASP A 142 -5.32 27.06 4.09
C ASP A 142 -4.63 26.37 2.90
N ILE A 143 -3.69 25.46 3.15
CA ILE A 143 -2.90 24.83 2.08
C ILE A 143 -3.39 23.47 1.65
N CYS A 144 -4.19 22.76 2.45
CA CYS A 144 -4.73 21.43 2.10
C CYS A 144 -6.25 21.44 1.89
N GLY A 145 -6.96 22.51 2.30
CA GLY A 145 -8.41 22.62 2.21
C GLY A 145 -9.14 22.20 3.49
N PRO A 146 -10.49 22.20 3.50
CA PRO A 146 -11.29 21.86 4.68
C PRO A 146 -11.03 20.44 5.20
N ASP A 147 -10.77 19.49 4.30
CA ASP A 147 -10.54 18.07 4.61
C ASP A 147 -9.05 17.76 4.83
N TRP A 148 -8.26 18.75 5.29
CA TRP A 148 -6.80 18.63 5.43
C TRP A 148 -6.35 17.46 6.31
N ARG A 149 -7.18 16.99 7.24
CA ARG A 149 -6.83 15.87 8.13
C ARG A 149 -6.71 14.56 7.36
N GLU A 150 -7.57 14.32 6.38
CA GLU A 150 -7.53 13.14 5.51
C GLU A 150 -6.31 13.13 4.58
N LYS A 151 -5.65 14.29 4.44
CA LYS A 151 -4.49 14.50 3.60
C LYS A 151 -3.15 14.38 4.33
N ILE A 152 -3.17 13.97 5.60
CA ILE A 152 -1.97 13.74 6.40
C ILE A 152 -1.71 12.25 6.54
N VAL A 153 -0.47 11.88 6.26
CA VAL A 153 0.06 10.54 6.51
C VAL A 153 1.19 10.67 7.54
N PHE A 154 0.99 10.08 8.71
CA PHE A 154 2.03 9.94 9.72
C PHE A 154 2.93 8.76 9.35
N VAL A 155 4.23 8.99 9.33
CA VAL A 155 5.22 7.99 8.95
C VAL A 155 6.22 7.81 10.09
N ASN A 156 6.22 6.62 10.69
CA ASN A 156 7.22 6.22 11.67
C ASN A 156 8.49 5.75 10.96
N SER A 157 9.63 6.36 11.25
CA SER A 157 10.95 5.99 10.71
C SER A 157 11.87 5.42 11.79
N HIS A 158 13.09 5.03 11.40
CA HIS A 158 14.16 4.52 12.28
C HIS A 158 13.88 3.12 12.88
N TRP A 159 12.97 2.36 12.28
CA TRP A 159 12.67 0.97 12.69
C TRP A 159 13.87 0.02 12.63
N SER A 160 14.87 0.32 11.80
CA SER A 160 16.11 -0.47 11.68
C SER A 160 17.15 -0.18 12.76
N GLU A 161 16.92 0.80 13.65
CA GLU A 161 17.84 1.06 14.76
C GLU A 161 17.73 -0.03 15.83
N GLU A 162 18.88 -0.56 16.26
CA GLU A 162 18.95 -1.53 17.37
C GLU A 162 18.73 -0.81 18.70
N VAL A 163 17.48 -0.74 19.14
CA VAL A 163 17.08 -0.18 20.44
C VAL A 163 16.55 -1.31 21.34
N GLN A 164 16.79 -1.22 22.65
CA GLN A 164 16.33 -2.22 23.61
C GLN A 164 14.80 -2.21 23.84
N GLU A 165 14.12 -1.22 23.30
CA GLU A 165 12.69 -1.00 23.50
C GLU A 165 11.83 -1.65 22.41
N ASN A 166 10.59 -1.97 22.75
CA ASN A 166 9.65 -2.57 21.82
C ASN A 166 9.02 -1.49 20.92
N GLY A 167 9.40 -1.46 19.64
CA GLY A 167 8.88 -0.51 18.65
C GLY A 167 7.38 -0.63 18.41
N ASP A 168 6.82 -1.85 18.48
CA ASP A 168 5.38 -2.07 18.31
C ASP A 168 4.57 -1.45 19.46
N GLU A 169 5.07 -1.54 20.70
CA GLU A 169 4.44 -0.89 21.87
C GLU A 169 4.47 0.63 21.76
N ARG A 170 5.57 1.21 21.25
CA ARG A 170 5.66 2.65 21.01
C ARG A 170 4.72 3.12 19.93
N GLU A 171 4.60 2.36 18.84
CA GLU A 171 3.64 2.66 17.79
C GLU A 171 2.21 2.60 18.30
N GLU A 172 1.86 1.57 19.08
CA GLU A 172 0.51 1.44 19.65
C GLU A 172 0.21 2.57 20.64
N HIS A 173 1.20 2.97 21.44
CA HIS A 173 1.09 4.15 22.30
C HIS A 173 0.80 5.41 21.48
N LEU A 174 1.51 5.66 20.36
CA LEU A 174 1.28 6.81 19.50
C LEU A 174 -0.13 6.80 18.88
N LYS A 175 -0.61 5.64 18.42
CA LYS A 175 -1.99 5.46 17.92
C LYS A 175 -3.03 5.79 18.98
N GLY A 176 -2.80 5.36 20.22
CA GLY A 176 -3.69 5.59 21.36
C GLY A 176 -3.60 6.99 21.98
N SER A 177 -2.58 7.78 21.62
CA SER A 177 -2.30 9.09 22.24
C SER A 177 -2.25 10.23 21.22
N TYR A 178 -1.06 10.72 20.86
CA TYR A 178 -0.85 11.92 20.05
C TYR A 178 -1.54 11.85 18.68
N TRP A 179 -1.58 10.68 18.05
CA TRP A 179 -2.19 10.50 16.72
C TRP A 179 -3.65 10.11 16.75
N SER A 180 -4.17 9.65 17.88
CA SER A 180 -5.53 9.10 18.02
C SER A 180 -6.60 9.99 17.38
N PHE A 181 -6.57 11.29 17.71
CA PHE A 181 -7.53 12.24 17.17
C PHE A 181 -7.43 12.36 15.65
N MET A 182 -6.23 12.48 15.10
CA MET A 182 -6.03 12.67 13.66
C MET A 182 -6.40 11.41 12.87
N LEU A 183 -6.07 10.23 13.39
CA LEU A 183 -6.48 8.94 12.83
C LEU A 183 -8.01 8.82 12.80
N SER A 184 -8.70 9.24 13.88
CA SER A 184 -10.18 9.28 13.90
C SER A 184 -10.81 10.25 12.90
N LYS A 185 -10.00 11.15 12.30
CA LYS A 185 -10.41 12.12 11.27
C LYS A 185 -9.90 11.76 9.87
N GLY A 186 -9.48 10.50 9.68
CA GLY A 186 -9.12 9.97 8.37
C GLY A 186 -7.66 10.18 7.97
N SER A 187 -6.81 10.74 8.83
CA SER A 187 -5.37 10.64 8.62
C SER A 187 -4.95 9.17 8.61
N LYS A 188 -3.88 8.85 7.87
CA LYS A 188 -3.31 7.51 7.83
C LYS A 188 -2.00 7.46 8.60
N MET A 189 -1.58 6.27 8.97
CA MET A 189 -0.32 6.02 9.63
C MET A 189 0.36 4.81 8.98
N THR A 190 1.66 4.90 8.75
CA THR A 190 2.44 3.83 8.15
C THR A 190 3.88 3.82 8.67
N ARG A 191 4.62 2.76 8.36
CA ARG A 191 6.02 2.61 8.75
C ARG A 191 6.93 2.83 7.54
N TYR A 192 8.10 3.41 7.80
CA TYR A 192 9.21 3.51 6.89
C TYR A 192 10.35 2.63 7.42
N GLU A 193 10.30 1.35 7.05
CA GLU A 193 11.14 0.29 7.64
C GLU A 193 12.36 -0.06 6.79
N ALA A 194 12.32 0.25 5.50
CA ALA A 194 13.38 -0.09 4.55
C ALA A 194 13.96 1.19 3.89
N PRO A 195 14.79 1.97 4.60
CA PRO A 195 15.58 3.01 3.96
C PRO A 195 16.42 2.44 2.82
N GLU A 196 16.68 3.27 1.81
CA GLU A 196 17.43 2.94 0.58
C GLU A 196 16.67 2.02 -0.39
N ARG A 197 15.43 1.62 -0.07
CA ARG A 197 14.55 0.83 -0.94
C ARG A 197 13.47 1.70 -1.56
N GLN A 198 13.74 2.19 -2.78
CA GLN A 198 12.82 3.06 -3.52
C GLN A 198 11.42 2.46 -3.68
N ASP A 199 11.34 1.15 -3.98
CA ASP A 199 10.07 0.45 -4.15
C ASP A 199 9.19 0.55 -2.90
N LYS A 200 9.79 0.43 -1.71
CA LYS A 200 9.12 0.56 -0.41
C LYS A 200 8.85 2.00 -0.01
N ALA A 201 9.76 2.91 -0.28
CA ALA A 201 9.55 4.33 -0.02
C ALA A 201 8.37 4.89 -0.84
N VAL A 202 8.20 4.43 -2.09
CA VAL A 202 7.09 4.83 -2.97
C VAL A 202 5.73 4.30 -2.48
N GLU A 203 5.68 3.17 -1.77
CA GLU A 203 4.43 2.64 -1.20
C GLU A 203 3.76 3.65 -0.25
N ILE A 204 4.55 4.47 0.47
CA ILE A 204 4.03 5.54 1.35
C ILE A 204 3.14 6.54 0.59
N LEU A 205 3.40 6.77 -0.70
CA LEU A 205 2.62 7.69 -1.51
C LEU A 205 1.21 7.18 -1.80
N ARG A 206 0.98 5.86 -1.78
CA ARG A 206 -0.34 5.26 -2.00
C ARG A 206 -1.35 5.75 -0.96
N HIS A 207 -0.89 5.88 0.30
CA HIS A 207 -1.70 6.44 1.38
C HIS A 207 -2.15 7.88 1.09
N ILE A 208 -1.34 8.69 0.42
CA ILE A 208 -1.66 10.10 0.12
C ILE A 208 -2.57 10.21 -1.10
N LEU A 209 -2.28 9.41 -2.11
CA LEU A 209 -3.01 9.43 -3.38
C LEU A 209 -4.39 8.78 -3.28
N ASN A 210 -4.74 8.22 -2.11
CA ASN A 210 -5.95 7.44 -1.89
C ASN A 210 -6.11 6.33 -2.94
N GLU A 211 -4.97 5.82 -3.42
CA GLU A 211 -4.95 4.54 -4.09
C GLU A 211 -5.42 3.51 -3.07
N PRO A 212 -6.26 2.55 -3.45
CA PRO A 212 -6.46 1.39 -2.60
C PRO A 212 -5.07 0.86 -2.26
N GLU A 213 -4.82 0.61 -0.97
CA GLU A 213 -3.72 -0.25 -0.58
C GLU A 213 -3.75 -1.46 -1.53
N PRO A 214 -2.60 -1.94 -2.05
CA PRO A 214 -2.56 -3.31 -2.50
C PRO A 214 -3.11 -4.09 -1.30
N HIS A 215 -4.31 -4.67 -1.45
CA HIS A 215 -5.11 -5.18 -0.33
C HIS A 215 -4.17 -5.75 0.72
N GLN A 216 -4.15 -5.17 1.93
CA GLN A 216 -3.38 -5.75 3.03
C GLN A 216 -3.77 -7.22 3.07
N GLU A 217 -2.83 -8.08 2.65
CA GLU A 217 -3.02 -9.50 2.58
C GLU A 217 -3.24 -9.95 4.02
N THR A 218 -4.52 -10.09 4.37
CA THR A 218 -4.89 -10.78 5.58
C THR A 218 -4.37 -12.20 5.38
N ARG A 219 -3.50 -12.67 6.28
CA ARG A 219 -3.04 -14.06 6.33
C ARG A 219 -4.25 -14.96 6.55
N ILE A 220 -4.96 -15.27 5.49
CA ILE A 220 -6.07 -16.19 5.52
C ILE A 220 -5.58 -17.41 4.74
N ALA A 221 -5.26 -18.48 5.48
CA ALA A 221 -5.02 -19.78 4.86
C ALA A 221 -6.22 -20.09 3.95
N GLN A 222 -6.00 -20.72 2.78
CA GLN A 222 -7.07 -21.00 1.80
C GLN A 222 -8.34 -21.60 2.46
N SER A 223 -8.16 -22.44 3.47
CA SER A 223 -9.22 -23.05 4.28
C SER A 223 -9.98 -22.06 5.19
N GLN A 224 -9.32 -21.02 5.69
CA GLN A 224 -9.92 -20.00 6.55
C GLN A 224 -10.76 -18.97 5.75
N LEU A 225 -10.43 -18.73 4.47
CA LEU A 225 -11.24 -17.87 3.57
C LEU A 225 -12.61 -18.50 3.31
N ILE A 226 -12.62 -19.83 3.12
CA ILE A 226 -13.85 -20.60 2.92
C ILE A 226 -14.64 -20.67 4.23
N HIS A 227 -13.97 -20.84 5.39
CA HIS A 227 -14.60 -20.83 6.71
C HIS A 227 -15.41 -19.53 6.95
N ASP A 228 -14.77 -18.37 6.78
CA ASP A 228 -15.39 -17.08 7.07
C ASP A 228 -16.51 -16.73 6.06
N ALA A 229 -16.46 -17.29 4.85
CA ALA A 229 -17.46 -17.08 3.80
C ALA A 229 -18.66 -18.06 3.83
N THR A 230 -18.57 -19.18 4.57
CA THR A 230 -19.58 -20.26 4.50
C THR A 230 -20.18 -20.67 5.84
N GLY A 231 -19.57 -20.30 6.97
CA GLY A 231 -20.14 -20.53 8.30
C GLY A 231 -20.34 -21.99 8.72
N THR A 232 -19.83 -22.97 7.95
CA THR A 232 -19.95 -24.40 8.28
C THR A 232 -18.71 -25.18 7.88
N TYR A 233 -18.09 -25.90 8.83
CA TYR A 233 -17.81 -27.35 8.71
C TYR A 233 -17.43 -27.96 10.08
N GLU A 234 -18.20 -28.95 10.53
CA GLU A 234 -17.77 -29.97 11.48
C GLU A 234 -16.91 -31.01 10.73
N HIS A 235 -15.60 -31.04 11.00
CA HIS A 235 -14.81 -32.24 11.36
C HIS A 235 -13.31 -31.96 11.27
N GLY A 236 -12.63 -32.01 12.42
CA GLY A 236 -11.33 -32.68 12.57
C GLY A 236 -10.04 -31.99 12.10
N LEU A 237 -9.28 -31.52 13.11
CA LEU A 237 -7.82 -31.67 13.28
C LEU A 237 -6.83 -30.65 12.63
N ILE A 238 -6.33 -29.78 13.51
CA ILE A 238 -4.92 -29.49 13.89
C ILE A 238 -3.85 -29.39 12.78
N SER A 239 -3.19 -28.23 12.80
CA SER A 239 -1.88 -27.85 12.24
C SER A 239 -0.84 -28.97 12.17
N GLY A 240 -0.18 -29.11 11.01
CA GLY A 240 1.03 -29.92 10.90
C GLY A 240 1.66 -29.84 9.51
N ASP A 241 2.76 -29.10 9.44
CA ASP A 241 4.01 -29.40 8.72
C ASP A 241 3.91 -30.18 7.38
N GLY A 242 4.09 -29.46 6.27
CA GLY A 242 4.41 -30.03 4.95
C GLY A 242 3.42 -29.64 3.85
N LEU A 243 3.89 -28.84 2.89
CA LEU A 243 3.15 -28.39 1.71
C LEU A 243 2.68 -29.59 0.87
N ARG A 244 1.44 -30.03 1.11
CA ARG A 244 0.67 -30.85 0.17
C ARG A 244 -0.57 -30.05 -0.20
N PRO A 245 -0.91 -29.90 -1.49
CA PRO A 245 -2.18 -29.32 -1.89
C PRO A 245 -3.32 -30.13 -1.25
N PHE A 246 -4.19 -29.46 -0.51
CA PHE A 246 -5.35 -30.08 0.15
C PHE A 246 -6.46 -30.43 -0.85
N THR A 247 -6.46 -29.77 -2.01
CA THR A 247 -7.44 -29.95 -3.09
C THR A 247 -6.81 -30.71 -4.25
N THR A 248 -7.31 -31.92 -4.51
CA THR A 248 -6.82 -32.80 -5.59
C THR A 248 -7.73 -32.84 -6.82
N GLU A 249 -8.96 -32.31 -6.72
CA GLU A 249 -9.95 -32.23 -7.80
C GLU A 249 -10.66 -30.86 -7.77
N ILE A 250 -11.21 -30.43 -8.90
CA ILE A 250 -11.98 -29.17 -8.97
C ILE A 250 -13.31 -29.36 -8.23
N THR A 251 -13.59 -28.50 -7.25
CA THR A 251 -14.83 -28.55 -6.46
C THR A 251 -15.59 -27.23 -6.54
N ALA A 252 -16.91 -27.28 -6.39
CA ALA A 252 -17.78 -26.10 -6.43
C ALA A 252 -18.59 -25.98 -5.14
N ILE A 253 -18.57 -24.79 -4.54
CA ILE A 253 -19.30 -24.46 -3.32
C ILE A 253 -20.30 -23.36 -3.64
N ASN A 254 -21.59 -23.68 -3.53
CA ASN A 254 -22.65 -22.69 -3.66
C ASN A 254 -22.83 -21.95 -2.33
N THR A 255 -22.68 -20.64 -2.33
CA THR A 255 -22.83 -19.79 -1.15
C THR A 255 -23.53 -18.47 -1.49
N THR A 256 -23.74 -17.64 -0.48
CA THR A 256 -24.19 -16.25 -0.59
C THR A 256 -23.22 -15.37 0.17
N LEU A 257 -22.78 -14.26 -0.42
CA LEU A 257 -21.85 -13.35 0.25
C LEU A 257 -22.60 -12.43 1.22
N GLU A 258 -22.33 -12.60 2.51
CA GLU A 258 -22.81 -11.66 3.53
C GLU A 258 -22.25 -10.25 3.28
N GLY A 259 -23.09 -9.22 3.48
CA GLY A 259 -22.73 -7.83 3.20
C GLY A 259 -22.97 -7.37 1.75
N PHE A 260 -23.28 -8.28 0.83
CA PHE A 260 -23.61 -7.94 -0.57
C PHE A 260 -25.02 -8.40 -0.94
N PRO A 261 -26.08 -7.73 -0.45
CA PRO A 261 -27.48 -8.19 -0.57
C PRO A 261 -28.02 -8.23 -2.00
N HIS A 262 -27.28 -7.71 -2.99
CA HIS A 262 -27.60 -7.77 -4.42
C HIS A 262 -26.74 -8.77 -5.22
N SER A 263 -25.79 -9.47 -4.59
CA SER A 263 -24.84 -10.36 -5.28
C SER A 263 -25.44 -11.67 -5.79
N GLY A 264 -26.63 -12.06 -5.31
CA GLY A 264 -27.25 -13.34 -5.68
C GLY A 264 -26.50 -14.55 -5.10
N LYS A 265 -26.73 -15.73 -5.69
CA LYS A 265 -25.98 -16.96 -5.36
C LYS A 265 -24.60 -16.87 -5.99
N VAL A 266 -23.56 -17.12 -5.20
CA VAL A 266 -22.16 -17.17 -5.64
C VAL A 266 -21.71 -18.61 -5.65
N VAL A 267 -20.97 -19.00 -6.69
CA VAL A 267 -20.33 -20.31 -6.78
C VAL A 267 -18.83 -20.10 -6.67
N LEU A 268 -18.25 -20.55 -5.56
CA LEU A 268 -16.80 -20.58 -5.39
C LEU A 268 -16.29 -21.89 -5.98
N ILE A 269 -15.31 -21.80 -6.87
CA ILE A 269 -14.69 -22.97 -7.49
C ILE A 269 -13.28 -23.08 -6.95
N ASP A 270 -13.02 -24.12 -6.17
CA ASP A 270 -11.70 -24.43 -5.65
C ASP A 270 -10.98 -25.41 -6.58
N THR A 271 -9.71 -25.13 -6.87
CA THR A 271 -8.94 -25.85 -7.89
C THR A 271 -7.66 -26.42 -7.29
N PRO A 272 -7.19 -27.60 -7.75
CA PRO A 272 -5.88 -28.09 -7.39
C PRO A 272 -4.77 -27.09 -7.72
N GLY A 273 -3.71 -27.09 -6.91
CA GLY A 273 -2.51 -26.31 -7.18
C GLY A 273 -1.86 -26.69 -8.52
N PHE A 274 -1.19 -25.73 -9.16
CA PHE A 274 -0.49 -25.94 -10.43
C PHE A 274 0.76 -26.84 -10.28
N ASP A 275 1.17 -27.12 -9.03
CA ASP A 275 2.37 -27.86 -8.63
C ASP A 275 2.20 -29.39 -8.61
N PHE A 276 0.98 -29.91 -8.74
CA PHE A 276 0.70 -31.31 -8.39
C PHE A 276 1.14 -32.36 -9.43
N MET A 277 1.38 -32.01 -10.70
CA MET A 277 1.65 -33.03 -11.73
C MET A 277 2.77 -32.62 -12.68
N GLN A 278 3.85 -33.40 -12.70
CA GLN A 278 4.96 -33.25 -13.65
C GLN A 278 4.41 -33.25 -15.09
N GLY A 279 4.56 -32.11 -15.79
CA GLY A 279 4.36 -32.02 -17.24
C GLY A 279 3.19 -31.16 -17.73
N ASN A 280 2.30 -30.69 -16.85
CA ASN A 280 1.16 -29.84 -17.27
C ASN A 280 1.52 -28.35 -17.18
N THR A 281 1.14 -27.58 -18.20
CA THR A 281 1.29 -26.13 -18.22
C THR A 281 0.10 -25.43 -17.56
N GLU A 282 0.25 -24.14 -17.21
CA GLU A 282 -0.88 -23.33 -16.72
C GLU A 282 -2.02 -23.28 -17.75
N HIS A 283 -1.69 -23.24 -19.04
CA HIS A 283 -2.65 -23.31 -20.14
C HIS A 283 -3.51 -24.57 -20.08
N ASP A 284 -2.90 -25.74 -19.83
CA ASP A 284 -3.62 -27.01 -19.74
C ASP A 284 -4.62 -26.99 -18.57
N ARG A 285 -4.25 -26.36 -17.46
CA ARG A 285 -5.10 -26.24 -16.27
C ARG A 285 -6.27 -25.29 -16.45
N PHE A 286 -6.05 -24.13 -17.07
CA PHE A 286 -7.15 -23.24 -17.43
C PHE A 286 -8.10 -23.88 -18.44
N SER A 287 -7.58 -24.69 -19.36
CA SER A 287 -8.39 -25.44 -20.32
C SER A 287 -9.19 -26.55 -19.64
N GLU A 288 -8.59 -27.30 -18.72
CA GLU A 288 -9.28 -28.31 -17.90
C GLU A 288 -10.42 -27.68 -17.08
N LEU A 289 -10.16 -26.54 -16.43
CA LEU A 289 -11.16 -25.79 -15.68
C LEU A 289 -12.29 -25.28 -16.58
N ALA A 290 -11.98 -24.81 -17.78
CA ALA A 290 -12.99 -24.36 -18.74
C ALA A 290 -13.88 -25.51 -19.22
N GLU A 291 -13.31 -26.68 -19.50
CA GLU A 291 -14.09 -27.87 -19.86
C GLU A 291 -14.93 -28.39 -18.71
N TRP A 292 -14.37 -28.43 -17.49
CA TRP A 292 -15.13 -28.77 -16.29
C TRP A 292 -16.32 -27.83 -16.10
N ALA A 293 -16.13 -26.51 -16.24
CA ALA A 293 -17.21 -25.53 -16.09
C ALA A 293 -18.29 -25.70 -17.16
N LYS A 294 -17.90 -26.02 -18.40
CA LYS A 294 -18.86 -26.31 -19.48
C LYS A 294 -19.66 -27.59 -19.23
N GLN A 295 -19.03 -28.62 -18.66
CA GLN A 295 -19.71 -29.88 -18.31
C GLN A 295 -20.72 -29.69 -17.18
N GLN A 296 -20.36 -28.92 -16.15
CA GLN A 296 -21.22 -28.71 -14.98
C GLN A 296 -22.33 -27.68 -15.23
N TYR A 297 -22.02 -26.57 -15.91
CA TYR A 297 -22.92 -25.41 -16.03
C TYR A 297 -23.39 -25.13 -17.47
N GLY A 298 -22.97 -25.95 -18.43
CA GLY A 298 -23.37 -25.88 -19.83
C GLY A 298 -22.37 -25.16 -20.76
N PRO A 299 -22.51 -25.31 -22.09
CA PRO A 299 -21.48 -24.91 -23.06
C PRO A 299 -21.19 -23.40 -23.12
N LYS A 300 -22.11 -22.57 -22.62
CA LYS A 300 -21.97 -21.12 -22.53
C LYS A 300 -21.49 -20.63 -21.16
N ALA A 301 -21.25 -21.53 -20.21
CA ALA A 301 -20.77 -21.17 -18.88
C ALA A 301 -19.44 -20.44 -18.97
N ARG A 302 -19.32 -19.35 -18.21
CA ARG A 302 -18.10 -18.54 -18.08
C ARG A 302 -17.96 -18.16 -16.62
N LEU A 303 -16.72 -18.02 -16.17
CA LEU A 303 -16.44 -17.50 -14.85
C LEU A 303 -16.60 -15.97 -14.84
N ASP A 304 -17.18 -15.48 -13.75
CA ASP A 304 -17.31 -14.03 -13.50
C ASP A 304 -15.99 -13.42 -13.01
N GLY A 305 -15.13 -14.23 -12.38
CA GLY A 305 -13.79 -13.81 -11.97
C GLY A 305 -12.88 -14.99 -11.60
N ILE A 306 -11.58 -14.71 -11.53
CA ILE A 306 -10.53 -15.62 -11.06
C ILE A 306 -9.69 -14.89 -10.02
N ILE A 307 -9.47 -15.55 -8.89
CA ILE A 307 -8.46 -15.15 -7.90
C ILE A 307 -7.27 -16.09 -8.10
N TYR A 308 -6.19 -15.58 -8.68
CA TYR A 308 -4.98 -16.34 -8.96
C TYR A 308 -3.98 -16.14 -7.82
N MET A 309 -3.70 -17.19 -7.06
CA MET A 309 -2.75 -17.17 -5.95
C MET A 309 -1.34 -17.51 -6.47
N HIS A 310 -0.36 -16.62 -6.28
CA HIS A 310 1.02 -16.77 -6.72
C HIS A 310 1.97 -16.88 -5.52
N ASN A 311 2.87 -17.87 -5.50
CA ASN A 311 3.93 -17.98 -4.49
C ASN A 311 5.15 -17.16 -4.92
N ILE A 312 5.49 -16.14 -4.13
CA ILE A 312 6.57 -15.18 -4.45
C ILE A 312 7.98 -15.77 -4.41
N TRP A 313 8.18 -16.93 -3.77
CA TRP A 313 9.49 -17.59 -3.67
C TRP A 313 9.72 -18.61 -4.79
N ASN A 314 8.72 -18.85 -5.64
CA ASN A 314 8.86 -19.78 -6.74
C ASN A 314 9.55 -19.10 -7.95
N GLU A 315 10.88 -19.17 -7.98
CA GLU A 315 11.70 -18.59 -9.06
C GLU A 315 11.48 -19.25 -10.43
N GLU A 316 10.92 -20.47 -10.50
CA GLU A 316 10.61 -21.12 -11.78
C GLU A 316 9.49 -20.39 -12.55
N LEU A 317 8.62 -19.65 -11.85
CA LEU A 317 7.55 -18.86 -12.46
C LEU A 317 7.98 -17.46 -12.90
N ILE A 318 9.07 -16.91 -12.34
CA ILE A 318 9.60 -15.59 -12.77
C ILE A 318 10.03 -15.64 -14.24
N HIS A 319 10.48 -16.81 -14.72
CA HIS A 319 10.83 -17.03 -16.13
C HIS A 319 9.68 -17.61 -16.99
N ARG A 320 8.58 -18.08 -16.39
CA ARG A 320 7.44 -18.70 -17.11
C ARG A 320 6.14 -17.87 -17.11
N SER A 321 6.06 -16.80 -16.31
CA SER A 321 4.87 -15.91 -16.16
C SER A 321 4.40 -15.18 -17.43
N ALA A 322 5.09 -15.37 -18.55
CA ALA A 322 4.73 -14.76 -19.84
C ALA A 322 3.60 -15.51 -20.61
N LEU A 323 3.03 -16.60 -20.08
CA LEU A 323 2.07 -17.42 -20.84
C LEU A 323 0.77 -17.71 -20.08
N LEU A 324 0.17 -16.68 -19.48
CA LEU A 324 -1.29 -16.58 -19.49
C LEU A 324 -1.72 -16.44 -20.96
N THR A 325 -1.80 -17.54 -21.68
CA THR A 325 -2.27 -17.53 -23.07
C THR A 325 -3.65 -16.90 -23.07
N SER A 326 -3.81 -15.79 -23.79
CA SER A 326 -5.05 -15.03 -23.82
C SER A 326 -6.27 -15.88 -24.16
N GLU A 327 -6.07 -16.94 -24.94
CA GLU A 327 -7.10 -17.85 -25.42
C GLU A 327 -7.76 -18.69 -24.31
N ALA A 328 -6.99 -19.31 -23.40
CA ALA A 328 -7.56 -20.15 -22.34
C ALA A 328 -8.43 -19.32 -21.37
N LEU A 329 -7.95 -18.13 -21.01
CA LEU A 329 -8.68 -17.21 -20.12
C LEU A 329 -9.86 -16.53 -20.82
N GLU A 330 -9.77 -16.28 -22.12
CA GLU A 330 -10.90 -15.83 -22.92
C GLU A 330 -11.97 -16.91 -23.06
N ASN A 331 -11.58 -18.18 -23.19
CA ASN A 331 -12.50 -19.31 -23.16
C ASN A 331 -13.17 -19.48 -21.79
N LEU A 332 -12.44 -19.22 -20.71
CA LEU A 332 -12.91 -19.40 -19.34
C LEU A 332 -13.77 -18.24 -18.84
N CYS A 333 -13.37 -16.99 -19.11
CA CYS A 333 -13.99 -15.77 -18.56
C CYS A 333 -14.66 -14.88 -19.61
N GLY A 334 -14.50 -15.18 -20.89
CA GLY A 334 -15.00 -14.39 -22.02
C GLY A 334 -14.09 -13.23 -22.43
N VAL A 335 -14.51 -12.50 -23.47
CA VAL A 335 -13.83 -11.30 -23.96
C VAL A 335 -13.73 -10.27 -22.82
N GLY A 336 -12.53 -9.72 -22.62
CA GLY A 336 -12.26 -8.78 -21.53
C GLY A 336 -11.92 -9.43 -20.19
N TRP A 337 -11.56 -10.72 -20.19
CA TRP A 337 -11.11 -11.48 -19.01
C TRP A 337 -10.06 -10.77 -18.16
N ARG A 338 -9.23 -9.90 -18.74
CA ARG A 338 -8.20 -9.12 -18.02
C ARG A 338 -8.74 -8.30 -16.85
N ARG A 339 -10.01 -7.87 -16.90
CA ARG A 339 -10.67 -7.13 -15.81
C ARG A 339 -11.32 -8.03 -14.75
N LYS A 340 -11.27 -9.34 -14.97
CA LYS A 340 -11.91 -10.38 -14.15
C LYS A 340 -10.90 -11.25 -13.41
N VAL A 341 -9.60 -11.08 -13.66
CA VAL A 341 -8.53 -11.82 -13.00
C VAL A 341 -7.86 -10.91 -11.98
N ILE A 342 -7.77 -11.38 -10.75
CA ILE A 342 -7.06 -10.74 -9.65
C ILE A 342 -5.87 -11.64 -9.29
N PHE A 343 -4.66 -11.09 -9.34
CA PHE A 343 -3.46 -11.77 -8.85
C PHE A 343 -3.26 -11.45 -7.38
N VAL A 344 -3.06 -12.49 -6.58
CA VAL A 344 -2.83 -12.40 -5.15
C VAL A 344 -1.51 -13.09 -4.87
N ASN A 345 -0.56 -12.37 -4.28
CA ASN A 345 0.71 -12.97 -3.88
C ASN A 345 0.54 -13.73 -2.56
N SER A 346 1.42 -14.69 -2.30
CA SER A 346 1.35 -15.57 -1.13
C SER A 346 2.75 -16.02 -0.71
N HIS A 347 2.84 -16.60 0.49
CA HIS A 347 4.07 -17.17 1.09
C HIS A 347 5.14 -16.18 1.60
N TRP A 348 4.83 -14.92 1.87
CA TRP A 348 5.80 -13.88 2.31
C TRP A 348 6.75 -14.20 3.50
N SER A 349 6.49 -15.23 4.32
CA SER A 349 7.25 -15.54 5.53
C SER A 349 8.24 -16.70 5.46
N GLU A 350 8.39 -17.40 4.32
CA GLU A 350 9.17 -18.66 4.27
C GLU A 350 10.70 -18.52 4.30
N LYS A 351 11.27 -17.31 4.20
CA LYS A 351 12.73 -17.11 4.22
C LYS A 351 13.34 -16.90 5.63
N VAL A 352 12.94 -17.71 6.62
CA VAL A 352 13.56 -17.71 7.98
C VAL A 352 14.09 -19.09 8.39
N ARG A 353 14.12 -20.08 7.48
CA ARG A 353 14.68 -21.40 7.79
C ARG A 353 15.58 -21.91 6.68
N GLU A 354 16.80 -21.38 6.66
CA GLU A 354 18.04 -21.87 6.05
C GLU A 354 18.97 -20.64 6.10
N ASP A 355 19.52 -20.29 7.26
CA ASP A 355 20.81 -20.81 7.70
C ASP A 355 20.84 -21.05 9.24
N ARG A 356 21.03 -22.29 9.66
CA ARG A 356 21.57 -22.67 10.96
C ARG A 356 22.60 -23.77 10.80
#